data_AF-A0A2N9JB18-F1
#
_entry.id   AF-A0A2N9JB18-F1
#
_cell.length_a   1.000
_cell.length_b   1.000
_cell.length_c   1.000
_cell.angle_alpha   90.00
_cell.angle_beta   90.00
_cell.angle_gamma   90.00
#
_symmetry.space_group_name_H-M   'P 1'
#
loop_
_entity.id
_entity.type
_entity.pdbx_description
1 polymer ?
#
loop_
_entity_poly.entity_id
_entity_poly.type
_entity_poly.pdbx_seq_one_letter_code
_entity_poly.pdbx_strand_id
1 'polypeptide(L)'
;MPPGIIDTMPPANPPVVGVAFVGAGRDVLAPHQVLDEPEHLDHLRVGHGERGGLEDLQPRLVLAPVNRNYTFPGGVGDPSAVACGEHLYVFYGEYGYPGEYAPGTWNGEVEAAGQCISVARIALADLDSPTGAARRWDGRAFAAPHDGVGAPIATLQIPAQDGGGPVSAGDRSFHWGPSVSWNAHLQGWVMTFGGVDSEFWAGDSVWLSLNPHRDLGAGANSQDWSPPQLLLRKPGHTLWYPSLQPLDGPDGVAERHTSVKLGRRARLWVKDLGPSVHRYLSEHIVEFHR
;
A
#
# COMPACT_ATOMS: atom_id res chain seq x y z
N MET A 1 8.49 -17.09 56.13
CA MET A 1 7.60 -16.65 55.04
C MET A 1 8.35 -15.64 54.20
N PRO A 2 8.79 -15.97 52.96
CA PRO A 2 9.26 -14.99 52.00
C PRO A 2 8.10 -14.53 51.08
N PRO A 3 8.14 -13.31 50.52
CA PRO A 3 7.05 -12.73 49.75
C PRO A 3 7.01 -13.26 48.31
N GLY A 4 5.79 -13.38 47.79
CA GLY A 4 5.49 -13.94 46.49
C GLY A 4 5.92 -13.05 45.32
N ILE A 5 6.47 -13.70 44.30
CA ILE A 5 6.71 -13.13 42.97
C ILE A 5 5.36 -13.05 42.27
N ILE A 6 4.92 -11.84 41.94
CA ILE A 6 3.80 -11.60 41.03
C ILE A 6 4.35 -11.80 39.61
N ASP A 7 3.89 -12.86 38.96
CA ASP A 7 4.21 -13.19 37.59
C ASP A 7 3.41 -12.26 36.66
N THR A 8 4.05 -11.19 36.18
CA THR A 8 3.46 -10.35 35.12
C THR A 8 3.76 -10.98 33.78
N MET A 9 2.75 -11.62 33.17
CA MET A 9 2.85 -12.04 31.77
C MET A 9 3.18 -10.83 30.88
N PRO A 10 4.08 -10.97 29.89
CA PRO A 10 4.27 -9.92 28.89
C PRO A 10 2.98 -9.73 28.07
N PRO A 11 2.64 -8.49 27.67
CA PRO A 11 1.46 -8.24 26.86
C PRO A 11 1.58 -8.97 25.52
N ALA A 12 0.50 -9.66 25.13
CA ALA A 12 0.45 -10.43 23.90
C ALA A 12 0.76 -9.57 22.67
N ASN A 13 1.62 -10.09 21.79
CA ASN A 13 1.83 -9.54 20.45
C ASN A 13 0.49 -9.54 19.69
N PRO A 14 0.21 -8.51 18.85
CA PRO A 14 -1.00 -8.52 18.05
C PRO A 14 -1.01 -9.75 17.13
N PRO A 15 -2.16 -10.39 16.92
CA PRO A 15 -2.27 -11.50 15.97
C PRO A 15 -1.90 -11.02 14.57
N VAL A 16 -1.04 -11.77 13.89
CA VAL A 16 -0.52 -11.46 12.55
C VAL A 16 -1.26 -12.32 11.54
N VAL A 17 -2.13 -11.70 10.74
CA VAL A 17 -2.85 -12.34 9.61
C VAL A 17 -2.38 -11.67 8.33
N GLY A 18 -1.79 -12.44 7.40
CA GLY A 18 -1.46 -11.95 6.06
C GLY A 18 -2.66 -12.12 5.13
N VAL A 19 -3.12 -11.04 4.50
CA VAL A 19 -4.20 -11.06 3.50
C VAL A 19 -3.64 -10.53 2.19
N ALA A 20 -3.69 -11.34 1.13
CA ALA A 20 -3.33 -10.94 -0.23
C ALA A 20 -4.58 -10.48 -0.98
N PHE A 21 -4.52 -9.32 -1.61
CA PHE A 21 -5.57 -8.82 -2.50
C PHE A 21 -5.04 -8.87 -3.93
N VAL A 22 -5.86 -9.38 -4.85
CA VAL A 22 -5.60 -9.32 -6.29
C VAL A 22 -6.47 -8.20 -6.85
N GLY A 23 -5.84 -7.15 -7.39
CA GLY A 23 -6.55 -6.03 -8.01
C GLY A 23 -7.31 -6.49 -9.26
N ALA A 24 -8.61 -6.24 -9.30
CA ALA A 24 -9.46 -6.53 -10.44
C ALA A 24 -9.46 -5.33 -11.40
N GLY A 25 -8.46 -5.26 -12.28
CA GLY A 25 -8.55 -4.50 -13.52
C GLY A 25 -9.16 -5.38 -14.60
N ARG A 26 -10.49 -5.37 -14.76
CA ARG A 26 -11.09 -5.87 -16.02
C ARG A 26 -10.87 -4.79 -17.09
N ASP A 27 -10.33 -5.24 -18.21
CA ASP A 27 -10.19 -4.51 -19.47
C ASP A 27 -9.12 -3.42 -19.55
N VAL A 28 -7.82 -3.81 -19.53
CA VAL A 28 -6.83 -3.45 -20.58
C VAL A 28 -5.67 -4.46 -20.46
N LEU A 29 -5.64 -5.43 -21.38
CA LEU A 29 -4.48 -6.31 -21.59
C LEU A 29 -3.33 -5.50 -22.21
N ALA A 30 -2.20 -5.39 -21.53
CA ALA A 30 -0.92 -5.29 -22.22
C ALA A 30 -0.40 -6.73 -22.44
N PRO A 31 -0.02 -7.10 -23.68
CA PRO A 31 0.51 -8.42 -23.99
C PRO A 31 1.85 -8.62 -23.26
N HIS A 32 2.29 -9.87 -23.12
CA HIS A 32 3.59 -10.32 -22.55
C HIS A 32 3.59 -10.88 -21.11
N GLN A 33 2.45 -11.24 -20.53
CA GLN A 33 2.43 -12.30 -19.50
C GLN A 33 2.14 -13.65 -20.16
N VAL A 34 3.13 -14.19 -20.88
CA VAL A 34 3.16 -15.62 -21.19
C VAL A 34 3.78 -16.31 -19.98
N LEU A 35 2.93 -16.90 -19.14
CA LEU A 35 3.35 -17.96 -18.23
C LEU A 35 3.39 -19.23 -19.10
N ASP A 36 4.58 -19.68 -19.46
CA ASP A 36 4.79 -21.03 -19.96
C ASP A 36 4.42 -22.00 -18.83
N GLU A 37 3.35 -22.77 -19.03
CA GLU A 37 3.16 -24.19 -18.70
C GLU A 37 1.64 -24.50 -18.54
N PRO A 38 1.00 -25.31 -19.41
CA PRO A 38 -0.47 -25.39 -19.50
C PRO A 38 -1.19 -26.27 -18.46
N GLU A 39 -0.49 -26.92 -17.52
CA GLU A 39 -1.06 -28.09 -16.81
C GLU A 39 -1.52 -27.85 -15.36
N HIS A 40 -1.61 -26.61 -14.88
CA HIS A 40 -2.10 -26.31 -13.51
C HIS A 40 -3.39 -25.46 -13.45
N LEU A 41 -4.11 -25.33 -14.55
CA LEU A 41 -5.29 -24.45 -14.66
C LEU A 41 -6.60 -24.99 -14.04
N ASP A 42 -6.65 -26.23 -13.56
CA ASP A 42 -7.91 -26.82 -13.09
C ASP A 42 -8.25 -26.56 -11.60
N HIS A 43 -7.41 -25.84 -10.85
CA HIS A 43 -7.67 -25.51 -9.44
C HIS A 43 -7.67 -24.01 -9.09
N LEU A 44 -7.42 -23.13 -10.06
CA LEU A 44 -7.69 -21.69 -9.92
C LEU A 44 -9.11 -21.39 -10.39
N ARG A 45 -10.07 -21.47 -9.46
CA ARG A 45 -11.37 -20.82 -9.65
C ARG A 45 -11.11 -19.31 -9.72
N VAL A 46 -11.00 -18.79 -10.94
CA VAL A 46 -11.11 -17.36 -11.24
C VAL A 46 -12.46 -16.90 -10.69
N GLY A 47 -12.43 -16.24 -9.55
CA GLY A 47 -13.61 -15.64 -8.96
C GLY A 47 -14.15 -14.57 -9.90
N HIS A 48 -15.38 -14.76 -10.37
CA HIS A 48 -16.19 -13.66 -10.90
C HIS A 48 -16.17 -12.51 -9.89
N GLY A 49 -16.01 -11.27 -10.39
CA GLY A 49 -15.86 -10.04 -9.60
C GLY A 49 -17.09 -9.64 -8.79
N GLU A 50 -17.42 -10.41 -7.76
CA GLU A 50 -18.49 -10.14 -6.78
C GLU A 50 -17.97 -10.15 -5.33
N ARG A 51 -16.65 -10.24 -5.12
CA ARG A 51 -16.00 -10.40 -3.81
C ARG A 51 -14.87 -9.41 -3.55
N GLY A 52 -15.04 -8.15 -3.95
CA GLY A 52 -14.12 -7.05 -3.65
C GLY A 52 -14.46 -6.36 -2.32
N GLY A 53 -13.45 -6.13 -1.48
CA GLY A 53 -13.62 -5.38 -0.21
C GLY A 53 -13.55 -3.86 -0.39
N LEU A 54 -12.85 -3.36 -1.40
CA LEU A 54 -12.74 -1.96 -1.81
C LEU A 54 -12.89 -1.87 -3.32
N GLU A 55 -13.63 -0.89 -3.81
CA GLU A 55 -13.86 -0.71 -5.24
C GLU A 55 -14.05 0.77 -5.58
N ASP A 56 -13.76 1.16 -6.81
CA ASP A 56 -14.11 2.48 -7.32
C ASP A 56 -15.07 2.29 -8.48
N LEU A 57 -16.05 3.18 -8.57
CA LEU A 57 -17.05 3.16 -9.62
C LEU A 57 -16.63 4.03 -10.80
N GLN A 58 -17.19 3.72 -11.98
CA GLN A 58 -16.95 4.43 -13.25
C GLN A 58 -16.95 5.97 -13.14
N PRO A 59 -17.82 6.63 -12.36
CA PRO A 59 -17.84 8.10 -12.27
C PRO A 59 -16.54 8.73 -11.76
N ARG A 60 -15.66 7.97 -11.12
CA ARG A 60 -14.39 8.48 -10.56
C ARG A 60 -13.20 8.30 -11.50
N LEU A 61 -13.40 7.66 -12.64
CA LEU A 61 -12.34 7.39 -13.61
C LEU A 61 -12.02 8.65 -14.42
N VAL A 62 -10.80 9.16 -14.27
CA VAL A 62 -10.21 10.22 -15.10
C VAL A 62 -9.82 9.62 -16.46
N LEU A 63 -10.67 9.87 -17.46
CA LEU A 63 -10.50 9.35 -18.82
C LEU A 63 -9.64 10.28 -19.69
N ALA A 64 -9.17 9.74 -20.82
CA ALA A 64 -8.58 10.54 -21.89
C ALA A 64 -9.56 11.64 -22.36
N PRO A 65 -9.07 12.83 -22.79
CA PRO A 65 -7.66 13.20 -22.96
C PRO A 65 -6.98 13.77 -21.69
N VAL A 66 -7.70 13.89 -20.57
CA VAL A 66 -7.13 14.44 -19.32
C VAL A 66 -6.05 13.50 -18.77
N ASN A 67 -6.31 12.19 -18.80
CA ASN A 67 -5.33 11.20 -18.38
C ASN A 67 -4.23 11.01 -19.43
N ARG A 68 -3.00 11.33 -19.01
CA ARG A 68 -1.74 11.25 -19.74
C ARG A 68 -0.72 10.33 -19.06
N ASN A 69 -1.13 9.53 -18.07
CA ASN A 69 -0.28 8.50 -17.42
C ASN A 69 -0.42 7.11 -18.11
N TYR A 70 -1.34 6.98 -19.08
CA TYR A 70 -1.47 5.88 -20.05
C TYR A 70 -1.61 4.45 -19.50
N THR A 71 -2.02 4.31 -18.24
CA THR A 71 -2.02 3.03 -17.52
C THR A 71 -3.38 2.72 -16.91
N PHE A 72 -3.80 3.51 -15.93
CA PHE A 72 -5.10 3.34 -15.29
C PHE A 72 -5.86 4.66 -15.28
N PRO A 73 -7.17 4.65 -15.61
CA PRO A 73 -8.00 5.85 -15.56
C PRO A 73 -8.37 6.25 -14.13
N GLY A 74 -8.13 5.41 -13.13
CA GLY A 74 -8.41 5.66 -11.73
C GLY A 74 -8.52 4.35 -10.97
N GLY A 75 -9.11 4.41 -9.78
CA GLY A 75 -9.40 3.23 -8.96
C GLY A 75 -8.58 3.14 -7.69
N VAL A 76 -8.64 1.97 -7.06
CA VAL A 76 -7.82 1.59 -5.91
C VAL A 76 -6.88 0.46 -6.30
N GLY A 77 -5.61 0.56 -5.90
CA GLY A 77 -4.60 -0.40 -6.32
C GLY A 77 -3.52 -0.69 -5.29
N ASP A 78 -2.76 -1.74 -5.60
CA ASP A 78 -1.51 -2.10 -4.92
C ASP A 78 -1.62 -2.17 -3.38
N PRO A 79 -2.63 -2.88 -2.85
CA PRO A 79 -2.89 -2.87 -1.44
C PRO A 79 -1.85 -3.64 -0.62
N SER A 80 -1.64 -3.19 0.60
CA SER A 80 -0.93 -3.90 1.66
C SER A 80 -1.77 -3.89 2.93
N ALA A 81 -1.90 -5.04 3.58
CA ALA A 81 -2.80 -5.19 4.71
C ALA A 81 -2.13 -5.79 5.94
N VAL A 82 -2.50 -5.26 7.10
CA VAL A 82 -2.02 -5.67 8.42
C VAL A 82 -3.17 -5.74 9.41
N ALA A 83 -3.18 -6.76 10.25
CA ALA A 83 -4.12 -6.86 11.35
C ALA A 83 -3.64 -6.00 12.54
N CYS A 84 -4.55 -5.20 13.10
CA CYS A 84 -4.30 -4.39 14.29
C CYS A 84 -5.60 -4.28 15.11
N GLY A 85 -5.58 -4.73 16.37
CA GLY A 85 -6.78 -4.84 17.17
C GLY A 85 -7.81 -5.79 16.54
N GLU A 86 -9.06 -5.34 16.44
CA GLU A 86 -10.18 -6.11 15.86
C GLU A 86 -10.37 -5.85 14.35
N HIS A 87 -9.42 -5.20 13.68
CA HIS A 87 -9.55 -4.82 12.27
C HIS A 87 -8.35 -5.27 11.42
N LEU A 88 -8.62 -5.54 10.16
CA LEU A 88 -7.64 -5.55 9.08
C LEU A 88 -7.56 -4.14 8.50
N TYR A 89 -6.39 -3.51 8.58
CA TYR A 89 -6.10 -2.25 7.91
C TYR A 89 -5.57 -2.54 6.52
N VAL A 90 -6.15 -1.90 5.51
CA VAL A 90 -5.76 -2.04 4.11
C VAL A 90 -5.26 -0.68 3.66
N PHE A 91 -3.94 -0.57 3.45
CA PHE A 91 -3.31 0.58 2.83
C PHE A 91 -3.26 0.35 1.33
N TYR A 92 -3.62 1.35 0.54
CA TYR A 92 -3.75 1.20 -0.91
C TYR A 92 -3.46 2.52 -1.61
N GLY A 93 -3.11 2.47 -2.89
CA GLY A 93 -3.05 3.68 -3.71
C GLY A 93 -4.45 4.10 -4.15
N GLU A 94 -4.85 5.32 -3.83
CA GLU A 94 -6.08 5.96 -4.28
C GLU A 94 -5.77 6.77 -5.55
N TYR A 95 -6.38 6.36 -6.67
CA TYR A 95 -6.12 6.90 -8.00
C TYR A 95 -7.38 7.51 -8.65
N GLY A 96 -8.57 7.27 -8.08
CA GLY A 96 -9.81 7.86 -8.57
C GLY A 96 -9.90 9.36 -8.29
N TYR A 97 -10.66 10.07 -9.13
CA TYR A 97 -11.06 11.45 -8.83
C TYR A 97 -11.91 11.49 -7.55
N PRO A 98 -11.69 12.45 -6.63
CA PRO A 98 -12.45 12.55 -5.38
C PRO A 98 -13.83 13.20 -5.60
N GLY A 99 -14.65 12.56 -6.42
CA GLY A 99 -15.99 13.02 -6.80
C GLY A 99 -16.39 12.46 -8.16
N GLU A 100 -17.35 13.12 -8.82
CA GLU A 100 -17.71 12.78 -10.20
C GLU A 100 -16.77 13.48 -11.18
N TYR A 101 -16.02 12.68 -11.95
CA TYR A 101 -15.19 13.17 -13.03
C TYR A 101 -16.06 13.58 -14.23
N ALA A 102 -15.86 14.82 -14.69
CA ALA A 102 -16.31 15.27 -16.00
C ALA A 102 -15.21 16.12 -16.64
N PRO A 103 -14.86 15.92 -17.93
CA PRO A 103 -13.76 16.64 -18.57
C PRO A 103 -13.90 18.17 -18.52
N GLY A 104 -15.13 18.69 -18.60
CA GLY A 104 -15.40 20.13 -18.60
C GLY A 104 -15.30 20.82 -17.24
N THR A 105 -15.27 20.04 -16.15
CA THR A 105 -15.19 20.55 -14.78
C THR A 105 -14.00 19.96 -14.01
N TRP A 106 -13.12 19.25 -14.71
CA TRP A 106 -11.93 18.65 -14.11
C TRP A 106 -11.02 19.73 -13.51
N ASN A 107 -10.48 19.43 -12.34
CA ASN A 107 -9.53 20.28 -11.64
C ASN A 107 -8.40 19.40 -11.09
N GLY A 108 -7.17 19.66 -11.57
CA GLY A 108 -5.98 18.89 -11.18
C GLY A 108 -5.56 19.06 -9.72
N GLU A 109 -5.86 20.20 -9.09
CA GLU A 109 -5.61 20.39 -7.65
C GLU A 109 -6.57 19.55 -6.81
N VAL A 110 -7.84 19.49 -7.22
CA VAL A 110 -8.85 18.64 -6.58
C VAL A 110 -8.48 17.16 -6.73
N GLU A 111 -8.09 16.75 -7.94
CA GLU A 111 -7.63 15.39 -8.20
C GLU A 111 -6.42 15.03 -7.31
N ALA A 112 -5.38 15.87 -7.31
CA ALA A 112 -4.17 15.63 -6.51
C ALA A 112 -4.47 15.52 -5.01
N ALA A 113 -5.36 16.37 -4.50
CA ALA A 113 -5.71 16.39 -3.08
C ALA A 113 -6.41 15.09 -2.62
N GLY A 114 -7.12 14.39 -3.50
CA GLY A 114 -7.82 13.15 -3.20
C GLY A 114 -7.04 11.87 -3.48
N GLN A 115 -5.85 11.96 -4.07
CA GLN A 115 -5.02 10.82 -4.47
C GLN A 115 -3.79 10.69 -3.60
N CYS A 116 -3.11 9.54 -3.73
CA CYS A 116 -1.95 9.04 -2.96
C CYS A 116 -2.36 7.85 -2.08
N ILE A 117 -1.43 7.38 -1.26
CA ILE A 117 -1.63 6.26 -0.34
C ILE A 117 -2.71 6.61 0.68
N SER A 118 -3.73 5.79 0.72
CA SER A 118 -4.91 5.90 1.58
C SER A 118 -5.07 4.65 2.43
N VAL A 119 -5.99 4.68 3.39
CA VAL A 119 -6.24 3.54 4.28
C VAL A 119 -7.73 3.32 4.48
N ALA A 120 -8.11 2.05 4.46
CA ALA A 120 -9.41 1.57 4.89
C ALA A 120 -9.21 0.51 5.98
N ARG A 121 -10.30 0.13 6.63
CA ARG A 121 -10.30 -1.04 7.52
C ARG A 121 -11.54 -1.90 7.34
N ILE A 122 -11.37 -3.19 7.61
CA ILE A 122 -12.43 -4.21 7.63
C ILE A 122 -12.41 -4.84 9.02
N ALA A 123 -13.55 -5.06 9.66
CA ALA A 123 -13.56 -5.80 10.92
C ALA A 123 -13.09 -7.24 10.67
N LEU A 124 -12.26 -7.80 11.56
CA LEU A 124 -11.76 -9.17 11.40
C LEU A 124 -12.89 -10.21 11.36
N ALA A 125 -13.99 -9.92 12.05
CA ALA A 125 -15.19 -10.76 12.06
C ALA A 125 -15.92 -10.82 10.69
N ASP A 126 -15.67 -9.86 9.81
CA ASP A 126 -16.35 -9.75 8.50
C ASP A 126 -15.51 -10.35 7.35
N LEU A 127 -14.31 -10.88 7.62
CA LEU A 127 -13.40 -11.36 6.57
C LEU A 127 -13.92 -12.57 5.79
N ASP A 128 -14.85 -13.35 6.34
CA ASP A 128 -15.51 -14.44 5.63
C ASP A 128 -16.54 -13.95 4.60
N SER A 129 -16.95 -12.67 4.66
CA SER A 129 -17.88 -12.03 3.72
C SER A 129 -17.57 -10.54 3.57
N PRO A 130 -16.40 -10.19 2.99
CA PRO A 130 -15.83 -8.84 3.11
C PRO A 130 -16.44 -7.82 2.14
N THR A 131 -17.30 -8.24 1.21
CA THR A 131 -17.92 -7.35 0.22
C THR A 131 -18.73 -6.26 0.92
N GLY A 132 -18.39 -5.00 0.67
CA GLY A 132 -19.06 -3.85 1.30
C GLY A 132 -18.70 -3.61 2.77
N ALA A 133 -17.84 -4.44 3.37
CA ALA A 133 -17.48 -4.35 4.79
C ALA A 133 -16.42 -3.29 5.06
N ALA A 134 -15.59 -2.94 4.06
CA ALA A 134 -14.55 -1.95 4.26
C ALA A 134 -15.13 -0.56 4.54
N ARG A 135 -14.43 0.18 5.39
CA ARG A 135 -14.66 1.60 5.62
C ARG A 135 -13.37 2.35 5.35
N ARG A 136 -13.42 3.29 4.41
CA ARG A 136 -12.30 4.19 4.10
C ARG A 136 -12.21 5.27 5.15
N TRP A 137 -10.99 5.76 5.39
CA TRP A 137 -10.79 6.99 6.15
C TRP A 137 -11.36 8.17 5.38
N ASP A 138 -12.20 9.00 6.00
CA ASP A 138 -12.86 10.15 5.35
C ASP A 138 -12.19 11.50 5.67
N GLY A 139 -11.06 11.49 6.36
CA GLY A 139 -10.39 12.67 6.92
C GLY A 139 -10.60 12.83 8.43
N ARG A 140 -11.57 12.12 9.02
CA ARG A 140 -11.90 12.19 10.44
C ARG A 140 -12.10 10.83 11.10
N ALA A 141 -12.69 9.87 10.37
CA ALA A 141 -13.00 8.54 10.85
C ALA A 141 -13.02 7.53 9.71
N PHE A 142 -13.04 6.25 10.05
CA PHE A 142 -13.35 5.17 9.10
C PHE A 142 -14.86 5.11 8.86
N ALA A 143 -15.40 6.07 8.12
CA ALA A 143 -16.83 6.22 7.88
C ALA A 143 -17.21 6.29 6.39
N ALA A 144 -16.27 6.57 5.50
CA ALA A 144 -16.52 6.50 4.06
C ALA A 144 -16.80 5.04 3.65
N PRO A 145 -17.80 4.80 2.79
CA PRO A 145 -18.13 3.45 2.34
C PRO A 145 -17.01 2.88 1.47
N HIS A 146 -17.05 1.57 1.22
CA HIS A 146 -16.00 0.86 0.49
C HIS A 146 -15.86 1.33 -0.96
N ASP A 147 -16.94 1.83 -1.55
CA ASP A 147 -17.07 2.40 -2.89
C ASP A 147 -17.00 3.94 -2.95
N GLY A 148 -16.90 4.57 -1.78
CA GLY A 148 -16.89 6.02 -1.62
C GLY A 148 -15.50 6.65 -1.73
N VAL A 149 -15.46 7.97 -1.63
CA VAL A 149 -14.23 8.75 -1.62
C VAL A 149 -13.63 8.73 -0.21
N GLY A 150 -12.38 8.27 -0.11
CA GLY A 150 -11.56 8.41 1.10
C GLY A 150 -10.72 9.68 1.09
N ALA A 151 -10.02 9.92 2.19
CA ALA A 151 -8.97 10.92 2.30
C ALA A 151 -7.59 10.22 2.36
N PRO A 152 -6.61 10.65 1.55
CA PRO A 152 -5.27 10.10 1.61
C PRO A 152 -4.53 10.50 2.88
N ILE A 153 -3.46 9.76 3.18
CA ILE A 153 -2.55 10.09 4.28
C ILE A 153 -1.76 11.33 3.84
N ALA A 154 -2.14 12.50 4.37
CA ALA A 154 -1.64 13.79 3.90
C ALA A 154 -0.10 13.93 3.96
N THR A 155 0.56 13.35 4.96
CA THR A 155 2.02 13.41 5.09
C THR A 155 2.76 12.65 4.01
N LEU A 156 2.10 11.72 3.31
CA LEU A 156 2.67 10.95 2.21
C LEU A 156 2.46 11.62 0.85
N GLN A 157 1.63 12.67 0.75
CA GLN A 157 1.47 13.43 -0.49
C GLN A 157 2.74 14.24 -0.78
N ILE A 158 3.14 14.29 -2.04
CA ILE A 158 4.24 15.15 -2.49
C ILE A 158 3.69 16.57 -2.64
N PRO A 159 4.26 17.58 -1.99
CA PRO A 159 3.80 18.94 -2.17
C PRO A 159 3.95 19.43 -3.61
N ALA A 160 3.04 20.32 -4.05
CA ALA A 160 3.06 20.84 -5.42
C ALA A 160 4.37 21.57 -5.76
N GLN A 161 4.98 22.27 -4.80
CA GLN A 161 6.28 22.94 -4.99
C GLN A 161 7.44 21.96 -5.22
N ASP A 162 7.27 20.70 -4.80
CA ASP A 162 8.26 19.63 -4.94
C ASP A 162 7.97 18.73 -6.16
N GLY A 163 7.06 19.15 -7.04
CA GLY A 163 6.68 18.42 -8.25
C GLY A 163 5.44 17.52 -8.10
N GLY A 164 4.82 17.50 -6.92
CA GLY A 164 3.59 16.76 -6.66
C GLY A 164 2.42 17.19 -7.55
N GLY A 165 1.51 16.27 -7.83
CA GLY A 165 0.32 16.56 -8.62
C GLY A 165 -0.57 15.35 -8.88
N PRO A 166 -1.57 15.50 -9.75
CA PRO A 166 -2.54 14.43 -10.00
C PRO A 166 -1.92 13.26 -10.75
N VAL A 167 -2.35 12.05 -10.41
CA VAL A 167 -1.92 10.78 -11.02
C VAL A 167 -2.18 10.79 -12.53
N SER A 168 -3.26 11.44 -12.98
CA SER A 168 -3.60 11.55 -14.40
C SER A 168 -2.62 12.40 -15.21
N ALA A 169 -1.75 13.21 -14.59
CA ALA A 169 -0.98 14.22 -15.31
C ALA A 169 0.12 13.64 -16.21
N GLY A 170 0.73 12.51 -15.84
CA GLY A 170 1.86 11.90 -16.55
C GLY A 170 3.18 12.70 -16.50
N ASP A 171 3.17 13.92 -15.98
CA ASP A 171 4.33 14.81 -15.82
C ASP A 171 4.47 15.34 -14.37
N ARG A 172 3.85 14.65 -13.41
CA ARG A 172 3.83 14.99 -11.98
C ARG A 172 4.22 13.80 -11.12
N SER A 173 4.66 14.09 -9.91
CA SER A 173 5.08 13.06 -8.96
C SER A 173 4.00 12.68 -7.95
N PHE A 174 3.99 11.41 -7.56
CA PHE A 174 3.17 10.90 -6.45
C PHE A 174 3.75 9.61 -5.87
N HIS A 175 3.34 9.27 -4.64
CA HIS A 175 3.72 8.02 -3.98
C HIS A 175 2.64 6.94 -4.12
N TRP A 176 3.05 5.68 -4.25
CA TRP A 176 2.15 4.55 -4.50
C TRP A 176 2.72 3.20 -4.08
N GLY A 177 1.89 2.15 -4.14
CA GLY A 177 2.32 0.78 -3.87
C GLY A 177 2.83 0.59 -2.44
N PRO A 178 2.02 0.93 -1.41
CA PRO A 178 2.42 0.75 -0.02
C PRO A 178 2.74 -0.71 0.29
N SER A 179 3.77 -0.94 1.10
CA SER A 179 4.06 -2.22 1.75
C SER A 179 4.32 -1.97 3.22
N VAL A 180 3.40 -2.44 4.07
CA VAL A 180 3.36 -2.14 5.50
C VAL A 180 3.76 -3.36 6.33
N SER A 181 4.63 -3.14 7.31
CA SER A 181 5.04 -4.16 8.27
C SER A 181 5.15 -3.59 9.67
N TRP A 182 4.84 -4.39 10.69
CA TRP A 182 5.20 -4.07 12.07
C TRP A 182 6.70 -4.27 12.27
N ASN A 183 7.42 -3.30 12.82
CA ASN A 183 8.83 -3.45 13.19
C ASN A 183 8.98 -3.64 14.70
N ALA A 184 9.35 -4.84 15.12
CA ALA A 184 9.51 -5.19 16.53
C ALA A 184 10.68 -4.45 17.22
N HIS A 185 11.72 -4.06 16.47
CA HIS A 185 12.83 -3.29 17.03
C HIS A 185 12.43 -1.85 17.33
N LEU A 186 11.75 -1.19 16.40
CA LEU A 186 11.26 0.18 16.57
C LEU A 186 10.02 0.28 17.46
N GLN A 187 9.25 -0.81 17.58
CA GLN A 187 7.90 -0.80 18.19
C GLN A 187 6.96 0.17 17.45
N GLY A 188 7.03 0.15 16.13
CA GLY A 188 6.20 0.97 15.24
C GLY A 188 6.01 0.30 13.88
N TRP A 189 5.15 0.87 13.06
CA TRP A 189 4.93 0.42 11.69
C TRP A 189 5.91 1.08 10.73
N VAL A 190 6.30 0.33 9.72
CA VAL A 190 7.13 0.79 8.61
C VAL A 190 6.34 0.60 7.34
N MET A 191 6.31 1.61 6.48
CA MET A 191 5.75 1.53 5.15
C MET A 191 6.83 1.86 4.13
N THR A 192 7.03 0.99 3.15
CA THR A 192 7.79 1.31 1.93
C THR A 192 6.86 1.54 0.77
N PHE A 193 7.22 2.42 -0.16
CA PHE A 193 6.42 2.75 -1.34
C PHE A 193 7.29 3.30 -2.47
N GLY A 194 6.79 3.19 -3.70
CA GLY A 194 7.46 3.74 -4.88
C GLY A 194 7.15 5.23 -5.04
N GLY A 195 8.08 5.97 -5.63
CA GLY A 195 7.82 7.30 -6.20
C GLY A 195 7.66 7.19 -7.71
N VAL A 196 6.60 7.78 -8.26
CA VAL A 196 6.41 8.00 -9.71
C VAL A 196 6.75 9.45 -10.01
N ASP A 197 7.36 9.70 -11.16
CA ASP A 197 7.67 11.05 -11.64
C ASP A 197 7.47 11.23 -13.16
N SER A 198 6.96 10.18 -13.84
CA SER A 198 6.72 10.19 -15.28
C SER A 198 5.56 9.26 -15.67
N GLU A 199 5.18 9.32 -16.93
CA GLU A 199 4.18 8.44 -17.57
C GLU A 199 4.50 6.95 -17.40
N PHE A 200 3.48 6.10 -17.56
CA PHE A 200 3.58 4.66 -17.38
C PHE A 200 4.06 4.23 -16.00
N TRP A 201 3.81 5.04 -14.97
CA TRP A 201 4.25 4.77 -13.59
C TRP A 201 5.76 4.62 -13.47
N ALA A 202 6.51 5.24 -14.37
CA ALA A 202 7.95 5.25 -14.29
C ALA A 202 8.39 6.07 -13.08
N GLY A 203 9.45 5.59 -12.43
CA GLY A 203 9.99 6.23 -11.23
C GLY A 203 11.12 5.43 -10.62
N ASP A 204 12.20 6.13 -10.31
CA ASP A 204 13.50 5.53 -9.99
C ASP A 204 13.76 5.37 -8.48
N SER A 205 12.74 5.61 -7.66
CA SER A 205 12.91 5.80 -6.22
C SER A 205 11.96 4.97 -5.36
N VAL A 206 12.50 4.51 -4.24
CA VAL A 206 11.76 3.88 -3.15
C VAL A 206 11.91 4.75 -1.92
N TRP A 207 10.80 4.91 -1.22
CA TRP A 207 10.66 5.75 -0.04
C TRP A 207 10.18 4.91 1.15
N LEU A 208 10.39 5.46 2.34
CA LEU A 208 10.00 4.85 3.60
C LEU A 208 9.34 5.89 4.51
N SER A 209 8.29 5.48 5.21
CA SER A 209 7.65 6.26 6.28
C SER A 209 7.42 5.38 7.51
N LEU A 210 7.41 6.01 8.68
CA LEU A 210 7.24 5.35 9.98
C LEU A 210 5.97 5.83 10.66
N ASN A 211 5.28 4.93 11.34
CA ASN A 211 4.17 5.27 12.22
C ASN A 211 4.47 4.72 13.63
N PRO A 212 4.59 5.60 14.65
CA PRO A 212 5.02 5.17 15.98
C PRO A 212 3.89 4.53 16.81
N HIS A 213 2.65 4.53 16.30
CA HIS A 213 1.48 4.08 17.06
C HIS A 213 1.28 2.57 16.92
N ARG A 214 1.42 1.84 18.03
CA ARG A 214 1.12 0.40 18.06
C ARG A 214 -0.32 0.09 17.65
N ASP A 215 -1.25 0.93 18.10
CA ASP A 215 -2.67 0.82 17.77
C ASP A 215 -3.04 1.84 16.70
N LEU A 216 -3.34 1.37 15.49
CA LEU A 216 -3.77 2.19 14.36
C LEU A 216 -5.22 2.68 14.49
N GLY A 217 -6.01 2.12 15.42
CA GLY A 217 -7.44 2.40 15.56
C GLY A 217 -7.80 3.51 16.55
N ALA A 218 -6.88 3.89 17.42
CA ALA A 218 -7.11 4.99 18.35
C ALA A 218 -7.03 6.34 17.62
N GLY A 219 -8.10 7.12 17.66
CA GLY A 219 -8.16 8.46 17.07
C GLY A 219 -7.79 8.47 15.58
N ALA A 220 -6.79 9.29 15.23
CA ALA A 220 -6.26 9.42 13.88
C ALA A 220 -4.91 8.70 13.69
N ASN A 221 -4.53 7.78 14.59
CA ASN A 221 -3.21 7.13 14.57
C ASN A 221 -2.87 6.48 13.22
N SER A 222 -3.84 5.98 12.44
CA SER A 222 -3.60 5.45 11.10
C SER A 222 -3.08 6.47 10.08
N GLN A 223 -3.17 7.76 10.40
CA GLN A 223 -2.76 8.90 9.57
C GLN A 223 -1.41 9.48 9.98
N ASP A 224 -0.90 9.13 11.17
CA ASP A 224 0.30 9.74 11.78
C ASP A 224 1.60 9.13 11.26
N TRP A 225 1.72 9.06 9.93
CA TRP A 225 2.92 8.63 9.23
C TRP A 225 3.94 9.77 9.13
N SER A 226 5.22 9.48 9.36
CA SER A 226 6.30 10.46 9.22
C SER A 226 6.41 10.98 7.78
N PRO A 227 6.97 12.18 7.57
CA PRO A 227 7.38 12.59 6.23
C PRO A 227 8.23 11.50 5.55
N PRO A 228 7.97 11.19 4.26
CA PRO A 228 8.73 10.18 3.52
C PRO A 228 10.23 10.45 3.52
N GLN A 229 11.03 9.40 3.73
CA GLN A 229 12.48 9.42 3.59
C GLN A 229 12.88 8.60 2.38
N LEU A 230 13.77 9.14 1.55
CA LEU A 230 14.30 8.40 0.40
C LEU A 230 15.13 7.23 0.91
N LEU A 231 14.72 6.01 0.53
CA LEU A 231 15.38 4.77 0.93
C LEU A 231 16.35 4.28 -0.14
N LEU A 232 15.95 4.36 -1.41
CA LEU A 232 16.75 3.91 -2.55
C LEU A 232 16.43 4.78 -3.76
N ARG A 233 17.46 5.10 -4.55
CA ARG A 233 17.31 5.68 -5.89
C ARG A 233 18.23 4.95 -6.87
N LYS A 234 17.71 4.60 -8.04
CA LYS A 234 18.45 3.91 -9.11
C LYS A 234 18.16 4.56 -10.48
N PRO A 235 18.86 5.64 -10.83
CA PRO A 235 18.58 6.40 -12.05
C PRO A 235 18.61 5.53 -13.31
N GLY A 236 17.68 5.78 -14.24
CA GLY A 236 17.53 5.02 -15.48
C GLY A 236 16.81 3.67 -15.31
N HIS A 237 16.33 3.38 -14.10
CA HIS A 237 15.48 2.23 -13.81
C HIS A 237 14.12 2.70 -13.29
N THR A 238 13.13 1.84 -13.42
CA THR A 238 11.84 1.96 -12.75
C THR A 238 11.77 0.93 -11.62
N LEU A 239 11.47 1.38 -10.40
CA LEU A 239 11.43 0.56 -9.20
C LEU A 239 9.99 0.41 -8.70
N TRP A 240 9.42 -0.77 -8.87
CA TRP A 240 8.04 -1.07 -8.46
C TRP A 240 7.98 -2.02 -7.27
N TYR A 241 6.86 -2.01 -6.56
CA TYR A 241 6.50 -2.97 -5.51
C TYR A 241 7.60 -3.19 -4.46
N PRO A 242 8.08 -2.11 -3.80
CA PRO A 242 9.06 -2.26 -2.74
C PRO A 242 8.45 -3.03 -1.57
N SER A 243 9.16 -4.05 -1.10
CA SER A 243 8.71 -4.86 0.05
C SER A 243 9.88 -5.23 0.93
N LEU A 244 9.67 -5.12 2.24
CA LEU A 244 10.63 -5.57 3.23
C LEU A 244 10.35 -7.02 3.61
N GLN A 245 11.38 -7.85 3.56
CA GLN A 245 11.31 -9.25 3.93
C GLN A 245 12.25 -9.51 5.11
N PRO A 246 11.92 -10.42 6.03
CA PRO A 246 12.82 -10.78 7.12
C PRO A 246 14.11 -11.39 6.58
N LEU A 247 15.15 -11.39 7.41
CA LEU A 247 16.34 -12.20 7.17
C LEU A 247 16.15 -13.58 7.80
N ASP A 248 16.59 -14.63 7.12
CA ASP A 248 16.50 -16.05 7.57
C ASP A 248 17.49 -16.40 8.69
N GLY A 249 17.85 -15.42 9.53
CA GLY A 249 18.78 -15.61 10.65
C GLY A 249 18.10 -16.24 11.87
N PRO A 250 18.88 -16.77 12.83
CA PRO A 250 18.36 -17.44 14.03
C PRO A 250 17.34 -16.60 14.81
N ASP A 251 17.64 -15.31 15.00
CA ASP A 251 16.75 -14.38 15.72
C ASP A 251 15.41 -14.20 14.97
N GLY A 252 15.45 -14.17 13.64
CA GLY A 252 14.25 -14.03 12.82
C GLY A 252 13.33 -15.24 12.92
N VAL A 253 13.90 -16.44 12.94
CA VAL A 253 13.16 -17.69 13.15
C VAL A 253 12.58 -17.74 14.56
N ALA A 254 13.38 -17.42 15.58
CA ALA A 254 12.95 -17.42 16.97
C ALA A 254 11.79 -16.45 17.23
N GLU A 255 11.89 -15.23 16.69
CA GLU A 255 10.87 -14.18 16.83
C GLU A 255 9.73 -14.27 15.81
N ARG A 256 9.76 -15.28 14.92
CA ARG A 256 8.77 -15.52 13.86
C ARG A 256 8.56 -14.27 12.99
N HIS A 257 9.66 -13.68 12.53
CA HIS A 257 9.59 -12.57 11.60
C HIS A 257 9.04 -13.02 10.24
N THR A 258 8.25 -12.17 9.61
CA THR A 258 7.56 -12.35 8.32
C THR A 258 7.54 -11.03 7.56
N SER A 259 7.00 -11.01 6.34
CA SER A 259 6.79 -9.76 5.57
C SER A 259 5.93 -8.73 6.30
N VAL A 260 5.10 -9.15 7.26
CA VAL A 260 4.23 -8.26 8.05
C VAL A 260 4.73 -8.04 9.49
N LYS A 261 5.79 -8.76 9.91
CA LYS A 261 6.46 -8.59 11.21
C LYS A 261 7.98 -8.65 11.03
N LEU A 262 8.65 -7.50 11.06
CA LEU A 262 10.08 -7.36 10.87
C LEU A 262 10.84 -7.18 12.19
N GLY A 263 12.15 -7.45 12.13
CA GLY A 263 13.11 -7.15 13.20
C GLY A 263 13.95 -5.90 12.91
N ARG A 264 15.12 -5.82 13.55
CA ARG A 264 16.08 -4.72 13.37
C ARG A 264 16.63 -4.61 11.94
N ARG A 265 16.67 -5.71 11.19
CA ARG A 265 17.15 -5.75 9.80
C ARG A 265 16.13 -6.44 8.92
N ALA A 266 15.97 -5.92 7.71
CA ALA A 266 15.11 -6.48 6.69
C ALA A 266 15.77 -6.38 5.31
N ARG A 267 15.47 -7.32 4.43
CA ARG A 267 15.89 -7.31 3.04
C ARG A 267 14.90 -6.47 2.22
N LEU A 268 15.40 -5.53 1.43
CA LEU A 268 14.56 -4.75 0.52
C LEU A 268 14.47 -5.46 -0.83
N TRP A 269 13.25 -5.85 -1.20
CA TRP A 269 12.90 -6.35 -2.52
C TRP A 269 12.23 -5.27 -3.34
N VAL A 270 12.55 -5.24 -4.64
CA VAL A 270 11.92 -4.37 -5.63
C VAL A 270 11.75 -5.14 -6.94
N LYS A 271 10.70 -4.83 -7.71
CA LYS A 271 10.64 -5.15 -9.14
C LYS A 271 11.45 -4.09 -9.87
N ASP A 272 12.63 -4.49 -10.33
CA ASP A 272 13.54 -3.63 -11.07
C ASP A 272 13.29 -3.77 -12.58
N LEU A 273 12.97 -2.64 -13.20
CA LEU A 273 12.70 -2.48 -14.63
C LEU A 273 13.72 -1.49 -15.21
N GLY A 274 14.83 -2.01 -15.73
CA GLY A 274 15.85 -1.26 -16.47
C GLY A 274 15.94 -1.71 -17.93
N PRO A 275 16.84 -1.12 -18.73
CA PRO A 275 16.95 -1.39 -20.18
C PRO A 275 17.17 -2.86 -20.56
N SER A 276 17.76 -3.65 -19.66
CA SER A 276 18.05 -5.07 -19.84
C SER A 276 17.66 -5.93 -18.64
N VAL A 277 16.96 -5.35 -17.65
CA VAL A 277 16.63 -5.99 -16.37
C VAL A 277 15.14 -5.87 -16.14
N HIS A 278 14.44 -7.00 -16.05
CA HIS A 278 13.02 -7.05 -15.71
C HIS A 278 12.80 -8.16 -14.70
N ARG A 279 13.12 -7.91 -13.42
CA ARG A 279 13.08 -8.97 -12.39
C ARG A 279 12.79 -8.41 -11.00
N TYR A 280 12.19 -9.25 -10.16
CA TYR A 280 12.20 -9.02 -8.73
C TYR A 280 13.59 -9.36 -8.19
N LEU A 281 14.19 -8.41 -7.47
CA LEU A 281 15.52 -8.57 -6.90
C LEU A 281 15.64 -7.88 -5.55
N SER A 282 16.70 -8.23 -4.84
CA SER A 282 17.10 -7.61 -3.58
C SER A 282 18.61 -7.41 -3.59
N GLU A 283 19.05 -6.17 -3.57
CA GLU A 283 20.47 -5.79 -3.47
C GLU A 283 20.82 -5.17 -2.11
N HIS A 284 19.81 -4.86 -1.29
CA HIS A 284 19.98 -4.04 -0.10
C HIS A 284 19.39 -4.69 1.17
N ILE A 285 20.06 -4.42 2.29
CA ILE A 285 19.55 -4.68 3.63
C ILE A 285 19.29 -3.33 4.28
N VAL A 286 18.09 -3.16 4.83
CA VAL A 286 17.69 -2.01 5.63
C VAL A 286 17.93 -2.34 7.09
N GLU A 287 18.62 -1.45 7.80
CA GLU A 287 18.82 -1.53 9.25
C GLU A 287 18.10 -0.37 9.94
N PHE A 288 17.35 -0.69 10.99
CA PHE A 288 16.57 0.27 11.75
C PHE A 288 17.31 0.66 13.03
N HIS A 289 17.32 1.96 13.34
CA HIS A 289 17.93 2.55 14.54
C HIS A 289 16.89 3.35 15.32
N ARG A 290 16.98 3.32 16.66
CA ARG A 290 16.16 4.14 17.57
C ARG A 290 16.86 5.45 17.88
#